data_AF-A0A4R8MAX8-F1
#
_entry.id   AF-A0A4R8MAX8-F1
#
_cell.length_a   1.000
_cell.length_b   1.000
_cell.length_c   1.000
_cell.angle_alpha   90.00
_cell.angle_beta   90.00
_cell.angle_gamma   90.00
#
_symmetry.space_group_name_H-M   'P 1'
#
loop_
_entity.id
_entity.type
_entity.pdbx_description
1 polymer ?
#
loop_
_entity_poly.entity_id
_entity_poly.type
_entity_poly.pdbx_seq_one_letter_code
_entity_poly.pdbx_strand_id
1 'polypeptide(L)'
;MKREIKIGDWVNSYSKGIYRVEKIFDIFYEESSPLIPKGKKIGDPQNKIVLSKRFLNSKFKKSFSYDRCDESLITHLTKKDLKELDKVVKEKPELISELNKYKIPTLNTINNFDLQIDNENDLRKVNELIEFTVKGRSYLEIQNEMERLDIIRLKPKYFGNYKVQMFNYDFEIINKRFVWKDVKLKEN
;
A
#
# COMPACT_ATOMS: atom_id res chain seq x y z
N MET A 1 13.67 17.23 19.40
CA MET A 1 12.41 16.78 18.77
C MET A 1 12.67 16.50 17.30
N LYS A 2 12.31 15.31 16.78
CA LYS A 2 12.33 15.07 15.33
C LYS A 2 11.26 15.96 14.69
N ARG A 3 11.62 16.66 13.62
CA ARG A 3 10.65 17.44 12.82
C ARG A 3 9.72 16.46 12.09
N GLU A 4 8.41 16.69 12.20
CA GLU A 4 7.39 15.92 11.46
C GLU A 4 7.60 16.07 9.94
N ILE A 5 7.42 14.97 9.21
CA ILE A 5 7.52 14.93 7.75
C ILE A 5 6.23 15.48 7.13
N LYS A 6 6.35 16.36 6.14
CA LYS A 6 5.22 16.98 5.45
C LYS A 6 5.24 16.73 3.95
N ILE A 7 4.07 16.81 3.32
CA ILE A 7 3.96 16.81 1.86
C ILE A 7 4.79 17.97 1.30
N GLY A 8 5.59 17.69 0.27
CA GLY A 8 6.53 18.61 -0.34
C GLY A 8 7.93 18.63 0.28
N ASP A 9 8.14 18.02 1.45
CA ASP A 9 9.48 17.93 2.04
C ASP A 9 10.42 17.08 1.16
N TRP A 10 11.69 17.46 1.14
CA TRP A 10 12.78 16.67 0.57
C TRP A 10 13.40 15.76 1.62
N VAL A 11 13.48 14.47 1.32
CA VAL A 11 13.82 13.41 2.29
C VAL A 11 14.71 12.33 1.69
N ASN A 12 15.38 11.58 2.54
CA ASN A 12 15.85 10.24 2.21
C ASN A 12 14.75 9.23 2.54
N SER A 13 14.54 8.26 1.64
CA SER A 13 13.59 7.14 1.81
C SER A 13 14.34 5.83 2.08
N TYR A 14 13.60 4.71 2.12
CA TYR A 14 14.13 3.37 2.28
C TYR A 14 15.23 3.05 1.24
N SER A 15 14.96 3.33 -0.03
CA SER A 15 15.98 3.18 -1.08
C SER A 15 16.86 4.42 -1.19
N LYS A 16 18.18 4.24 -1.40
CA LYS A 16 19.13 5.37 -1.54
C LYS A 16 18.72 6.36 -2.65
N GLY A 17 18.68 7.65 -2.32
CA GLY A 17 18.34 8.73 -3.23
C GLY A 17 17.70 9.91 -2.49
N ILE A 18 17.36 10.95 -3.24
CA ILE A 18 16.63 12.12 -2.73
C ILE A 18 15.22 12.09 -3.29
N TYR A 19 14.25 12.25 -2.39
CA TYR A 19 12.83 12.11 -2.70
C TYR A 19 12.06 13.33 -2.26
N ARG A 20 10.97 13.63 -2.97
CA ARG A 20 9.96 14.59 -2.53
C ARG A 20 8.74 13.82 -2.03
N VAL A 21 8.25 14.17 -0.85
CA VAL A 21 7.01 13.60 -0.30
C VAL A 21 5.82 14.08 -1.12
N GLU A 22 5.00 13.16 -1.63
CA GLU A 22 3.81 13.48 -2.43
C GLU A 22 2.51 13.24 -1.65
N LYS A 23 2.45 12.15 -0.87
CA LYS A 23 1.28 11.81 -0.05
C LYS A 23 1.72 11.14 1.24
N ILE A 24 0.91 11.29 2.28
CA ILE A 24 1.05 10.61 3.56
C ILE A 24 -0.31 9.96 3.86
N PHE A 25 -0.29 8.66 4.15
CA PHE A 25 -1.49 7.88 4.44
C PHE A 25 -1.52 7.52 5.92
N ASP A 26 -2.62 7.85 6.59
CA ASP A 26 -2.91 7.37 7.93
C ASP A 26 -3.42 5.92 7.85
N ILE A 27 -2.69 5.00 8.49
CA ILE A 27 -3.01 3.58 8.49
C ILE A 27 -3.48 3.16 9.88
N PHE A 28 -4.37 2.18 9.94
CA PHE A 28 -4.95 1.66 11.18
C PHE A 28 -4.84 0.14 11.21
N TYR A 29 -4.81 -0.45 12.41
CA TYR A 29 -4.94 -1.91 12.53
C TYR A 29 -6.35 -2.32 12.07
N GLU A 30 -6.42 -3.31 11.20
CA GLU A 30 -7.67 -3.84 10.64
C GLU A 30 -7.77 -5.36 10.88
N GLU A 31 -8.92 -5.94 10.54
CA GLU A 31 -9.22 -7.37 10.73
C GLU A 31 -8.22 -8.29 9.98
N SER A 32 -7.69 -7.84 8.84
CA SER A 32 -6.63 -8.53 8.07
C SER A 32 -5.21 -8.35 8.62
N SER A 33 -5.02 -7.55 9.68
CA SER A 33 -3.67 -7.28 10.20
C SER A 33 -3.07 -8.56 10.78
N PRO A 34 -1.91 -9.03 10.29
CA PRO A 34 -1.34 -10.31 10.72
C PRO A 34 -0.90 -10.28 12.19
N LEU A 35 -0.48 -9.12 12.68
CA LEU A 35 0.00 -8.89 14.03
C LEU A 35 -0.51 -7.54 14.54
N ILE A 36 -1.28 -7.56 15.62
CA ILE A 36 -1.66 -6.37 16.38
C ILE A 36 -0.80 -6.35 17.65
N PRO A 37 0.08 -5.36 17.86
CA PRO A 37 0.95 -5.29 19.04
C PRO A 37 0.16 -5.30 20.35
N LYS A 38 0.79 -5.80 21.42
CA LYS A 38 0.20 -5.79 22.77
C LYS A 38 -0.22 -4.37 23.16
N GLY A 39 -1.47 -4.21 23.59
CA GLY A 39 -2.03 -2.91 23.98
C GLY A 39 -2.59 -2.08 22.81
N LYS A 40 -2.57 -2.61 21.58
CA LYS A 40 -3.29 -2.06 20.43
C LYS A 40 -4.51 -2.91 20.12
N LYS A 41 -5.49 -2.30 19.44
CA LYS A 41 -6.70 -2.96 18.93
C LYS A 41 -7.03 -2.53 17.51
N ILE A 42 -7.98 -3.22 16.88
CA ILE A 42 -8.53 -2.86 15.57
C ILE A 42 -9.05 -1.41 15.64
N GLY A 43 -8.71 -0.61 14.62
CA GLY A 43 -9.02 0.80 14.52
C GLY A 43 -8.04 1.74 15.25
N ASP A 44 -7.03 1.21 15.95
CA ASP A 44 -5.94 2.02 16.48
C ASP A 44 -4.98 2.44 15.36
N PRO A 45 -4.38 3.64 15.42
CA PRO A 45 -3.40 4.09 14.44
C PRO A 45 -2.12 3.24 14.42
N GLN A 46 -1.61 3.02 13.22
CA GLN A 46 -0.26 2.52 12.93
C GLN A 46 0.68 3.69 12.55
N ASN A 47 1.94 3.36 12.26
CA ASN A 47 2.82 4.32 11.58
C ASN A 47 2.23 4.69 10.22
N LYS A 48 2.43 5.95 9.83
CA LYS A 48 1.97 6.45 8.52
C LYS A 48 2.77 5.79 7.40
N ILE A 49 2.13 5.62 6.26
CA ILE A 49 2.81 5.24 5.01
C ILE A 49 3.03 6.50 4.19
N VAL A 50 4.24 6.68 3.69
CA VAL A 50 4.61 7.87 2.92
C VAL A 50 4.92 7.46 1.49
N LEU A 51 4.26 8.14 0.55
CA LEU A 51 4.51 8.02 -0.88
C LEU A 51 5.37 9.19 -1.32
N SER A 52 6.48 8.90 -1.97
CA SER A 52 7.44 9.90 -2.42
C SER A 52 7.93 9.63 -3.83
N LYS A 53 8.24 10.69 -4.59
CA LYS A 53 8.91 10.57 -5.88
C LYS A 53 10.41 10.70 -5.69
N ARG A 54 11.18 9.78 -6.25
CA ARG A 54 12.63 9.95 -6.35
C ARG A 54 12.90 11.03 -7.39
N PHE A 55 13.72 11.99 -7.00
CA PHE A 55 14.21 13.05 -7.89
C PHE A 55 15.63 12.73 -8.36
N LEU A 56 16.52 12.44 -7.40
CA LEU A 56 17.93 12.17 -7.65
C LEU A 56 18.37 10.84 -7.03
N ASN A 57 19.35 10.19 -7.63
CA ASN A 57 20.07 9.09 -7.00
C ASN A 57 21.10 9.61 -5.97
N SER A 58 21.81 8.70 -5.30
CA SER A 58 22.85 9.05 -4.30
C SER A 58 24.07 9.79 -4.85
N LYS A 59 24.15 10.00 -6.18
CA LYS A 59 25.19 10.77 -6.86
C LYS A 59 24.64 12.08 -7.44
N PHE A 60 23.47 12.53 -6.98
CA PHE A 60 22.81 13.77 -7.42
C PHE A 60 22.50 13.80 -8.93
N LYS A 61 22.36 12.64 -9.56
CA LYS A 61 21.90 12.52 -10.96
C LYS A 61 20.41 12.23 -11.02
N LYS A 62 19.72 12.80 -12.01
CA LYS A 62 18.31 12.53 -12.32
C LYS A 62 18.02 11.03 -12.26
N SER A 63 17.05 10.62 -11.44
CA SER A 63 16.64 9.24 -11.30
C SER A 63 15.18 9.20 -10.85
N PHE A 64 14.27 9.39 -11.79
CA PHE A 64 12.85 9.41 -11.46
C PHE A 64 12.31 8.00 -11.24
N SER A 65 11.72 7.83 -10.07
CA SER A 65 10.97 6.66 -9.66
C SER A 65 10.04 7.09 -8.53
N TYR A 66 9.44 6.15 -7.84
CA TYR A 66 8.73 6.42 -6.59
C TYR A 66 9.12 5.39 -5.54
N ASP A 67 8.84 5.71 -4.28
CA ASP A 67 8.99 4.83 -3.15
C ASP A 67 7.78 4.98 -2.24
N ARG A 68 7.44 3.89 -1.54
CA ARG A 68 6.31 3.80 -0.63
C ARG A 68 6.73 2.97 0.57
N CYS A 69 6.90 3.62 1.71
CA CYS A 69 7.40 2.95 2.91
C CYS A 69 6.79 3.54 4.19
N ASP A 70 7.05 2.85 5.30
CA ASP A 70 6.74 3.32 6.65
C ASP A 70 7.51 4.62 6.97
N GLU A 71 6.84 5.59 7.59
CA GLU A 71 7.43 6.89 7.96
C GLU A 71 8.69 6.74 8.82
N SER A 72 8.83 5.67 9.61
CA SER A 72 10.03 5.42 10.42
C SER A 72 11.29 5.20 9.59
N LEU A 73 11.16 4.83 8.32
CA LEU A 73 12.26 4.66 7.37
C LEU A 73 12.64 5.96 6.65
N ILE A 74 11.93 7.06 6.91
CA ILE A 74 12.14 8.35 6.28
C ILE A 74 12.94 9.26 7.20
N THR A 75 13.90 9.96 6.60
CA THR A 75 14.72 10.95 7.30
C THR A 75 14.81 12.25 6.51
N HIS A 76 14.82 13.37 7.20
CA HIS A 76 15.13 14.66 6.59
C HIS A 76 16.53 14.62 5.98
N LEU A 77 16.69 15.30 4.84
CA LEU A 77 18.01 15.48 4.25
C LEU A 77 18.97 16.18 5.20
N THR A 78 20.25 15.82 5.12
CA THR A 78 21.28 16.56 5.84
C THR A 78 21.44 17.96 5.26
N LYS A 79 22.03 18.89 6.02
CA LYS A 79 22.35 20.23 5.51
C LYS A 79 23.24 20.20 4.26
N LYS A 80 24.10 19.18 4.15
CA LYS A 80 24.96 18.99 2.97
C LYS A 80 24.14 18.58 1.75
N ASP A 81 23.27 17.58 1.91
CA ASP A 81 22.45 17.09 0.80
C ASP A 81 21.45 18.15 0.32
N LEU A 82 20.90 18.96 1.24
CA LEU A 82 20.05 20.10 0.89
C LEU A 82 20.79 21.13 0.02
N LYS A 83 22.04 21.47 0.36
CA LYS A 83 22.84 22.40 -0.44
C LYS A 83 23.12 21.88 -1.85
N GLU A 84 23.44 20.60 -1.97
CA GLU A 84 23.68 19.96 -3.27
C GLU A 84 22.38 19.84 -4.09
N LEU A 85 21.26 19.52 -3.44
CA LEU A 85 19.95 19.54 -4.07
C LEU A 85 19.62 20.94 -4.61
N ASP A 86 19.78 21.98 -3.80
CA ASP A 86 19.51 23.36 -4.21
C ASP A 86 20.36 23.78 -5.39
N LYS A 87 21.63 23.35 -5.44
CA LYS A 87 22.51 23.57 -6.60
C LYS A 87 21.95 22.92 -7.86
N VAL A 88 21.58 21.64 -7.80
CA VAL A 88 21.00 20.93 -8.95
C VAL A 88 19.70 21.59 -9.42
N VAL A 89 18.83 22.02 -8.50
CA VAL A 89 17.56 22.68 -8.86
C VAL A 89 17.79 24.05 -9.51
N LYS A 90 18.80 24.81 -9.06
CA LYS A 90 19.17 26.09 -9.67
C LYS A 90 19.79 25.93 -11.05
N GLU A 91 20.67 24.93 -11.21
CA GLU A 91 21.35 24.65 -12.48
C GLU A 91 20.40 24.05 -13.53
N LYS A 92 19.40 23.27 -13.07
CA LYS A 92 18.50 22.48 -13.92
C LYS A 92 17.04 22.55 -13.45
N PRO A 93 16.41 23.74 -13.48
CA PRO A 93 15.04 23.93 -13.00
C PRO A 93 14.01 23.10 -13.79
N GLU A 94 14.31 22.75 -15.04
CA GLU A 94 13.48 21.88 -15.87
C GLU A 94 13.23 20.51 -15.24
N LEU A 95 14.18 19.98 -14.45
CA LEU A 95 14.03 18.69 -13.80
C LEU A 95 12.87 18.69 -12.79
N ILE A 96 12.59 19.82 -12.13
CA ILE A 96 11.43 19.94 -11.23
C ILE A 96 10.13 19.87 -12.04
N SER A 97 10.07 20.52 -13.19
CA SER A 97 8.93 20.44 -14.10
C SER A 97 8.69 19.02 -14.59
N GLU A 98 9.75 18.29 -14.93
CA GLU A 98 9.65 16.88 -15.32
C GLU A 98 9.23 15.97 -14.15
N LEU A 99 9.73 16.20 -12.93
CA LEU A 99 9.31 15.48 -11.72
C LEU A 99 7.81 15.69 -11.45
N ASN A 100 7.31 16.91 -11.65
CA ASN A 100 5.90 17.23 -11.52
C ASN A 100 5.05 16.48 -12.55
N LYS A 101 5.57 16.31 -13.77
CA LYS A 101 4.92 15.52 -14.84
C LYS A 101 4.98 14.01 -14.61
N TYR A 102 5.96 13.53 -13.84
CA TYR A 102 6.09 12.11 -13.52
C TYR A 102 4.87 11.59 -12.77
N LYS A 103 4.19 10.61 -13.37
CA LYS A 103 3.00 9.97 -12.80
C LYS A 103 3.41 8.72 -12.04
N ILE A 104 3.02 8.65 -10.77
CA ILE A 104 3.09 7.42 -10.00
C ILE A 104 1.94 6.52 -10.49
N PRO A 105 2.20 5.24 -10.82
CA PRO A 105 1.12 4.31 -11.18
C PRO A 105 0.19 4.08 -10.00
N THR A 106 -1.02 3.57 -10.25
CA THR A 106 -1.94 3.13 -9.20
C THR A 106 -1.23 2.18 -8.24
N LEU A 107 -1.30 2.49 -6.95
CA LEU A 107 -0.69 1.67 -5.92
C LEU A 107 -1.63 0.53 -5.56
N ASN A 108 -1.09 -0.68 -5.49
CA ASN A 108 -1.87 -1.84 -5.09
C ASN A 108 -1.39 -2.32 -3.71
N THR A 109 -2.35 -2.59 -2.84
CA THR A 109 -2.18 -3.42 -1.65
C THR A 109 -2.97 -4.70 -1.89
N ILE A 110 -2.32 -5.85 -1.71
CA ILE A 110 -2.91 -7.15 -2.03
C ILE A 110 -2.97 -7.98 -0.76
N ASN A 111 -4.17 -8.45 -0.41
CA ASN A 111 -4.35 -9.49 0.60
C ASN A 111 -4.59 -10.82 -0.12
N ASN A 112 -3.84 -11.86 0.25
CA ASN A 112 -3.96 -13.17 -0.37
C ASN A 112 -4.37 -14.22 0.66
N PHE A 113 -5.19 -15.17 0.22
CA PHE A 113 -5.45 -16.41 0.95
C PHE A 113 -5.74 -17.54 -0.03
N ASP A 114 -5.47 -18.77 0.39
CA ASP A 114 -5.67 -19.96 -0.43
C ASP A 114 -7.05 -20.60 -0.13
N LEU A 115 -7.63 -21.23 -1.15
CA LEU A 115 -8.87 -22.01 -1.07
C LEU A 115 -8.67 -23.38 -1.74
N GLN A 116 -9.32 -24.40 -1.19
CA GLN A 116 -9.51 -25.72 -1.80
C GLN A 116 -10.92 -25.76 -2.42
N ILE A 117 -10.99 -25.70 -3.75
CA ILE A 117 -12.24 -25.72 -4.52
C ILE A 117 -12.31 -27.05 -5.25
N ASP A 118 -13.17 -27.96 -4.79
CA ASP A 118 -13.21 -29.34 -5.29
C ASP A 118 -14.35 -29.58 -6.29
N ASN A 119 -15.29 -28.64 -6.43
CA ASN A 119 -16.46 -28.79 -7.27
C ASN A 119 -17.01 -27.45 -7.78
N GLU A 120 -17.92 -27.52 -8.75
CA GLU A 120 -18.55 -26.34 -9.37
C GLU A 120 -19.38 -25.49 -8.40
N ASN A 121 -19.97 -26.11 -7.36
CA ASN A 121 -20.74 -25.38 -6.37
C ASN A 121 -19.84 -24.48 -5.50
N ASP A 122 -18.66 -24.97 -5.13
CA ASP A 122 -17.64 -24.19 -4.42
C ASP A 122 -17.17 -23.02 -5.29
N LEU A 123 -16.88 -23.27 -6.57
CA LEU A 123 -16.48 -22.23 -7.52
C LEU A 123 -17.56 -21.16 -7.68
N ARG A 124 -18.83 -21.57 -7.79
CA ARG A 124 -19.96 -20.63 -7.90
C ARG A 124 -20.06 -19.71 -6.69
N LYS A 125 -19.91 -20.24 -5.47
CA LYS A 125 -19.91 -19.44 -4.24
C LYS A 125 -18.76 -18.44 -4.21
N VAL A 126 -17.57 -18.85 -4.64
CA VAL A 126 -16.40 -17.95 -4.73
C VAL A 126 -16.63 -16.85 -5.76
N ASN A 127 -17.27 -17.14 -6.90
CA ASN A 127 -17.63 -16.12 -7.88
C ASN A 127 -18.68 -15.14 -7.32
N GLU A 128 -19.66 -15.60 -6.54
CA GLU A 128 -20.62 -14.73 -5.85
C GLU A 128 -19.91 -13.78 -4.86
N LEU A 129 -18.91 -14.27 -4.12
CA LEU A 129 -18.07 -13.42 -3.27
C LEU A 129 -17.32 -12.36 -4.07
N ILE A 130 -16.76 -12.73 -5.23
CA ILE A 130 -16.05 -11.79 -6.12
C ILE A 130 -17.00 -10.67 -6.56
N GLU A 131 -18.21 -11.00 -7.02
CA GLU A 131 -19.21 -10.01 -7.42
C GLU A 131 -19.61 -9.09 -6.25
N PHE A 132 -19.76 -9.65 -5.04
CA PHE A 132 -20.06 -8.88 -3.83
C PHE A 132 -19.00 -7.80 -3.51
N THR A 133 -17.73 -8.06 -3.86
CA THR A 133 -16.61 -7.16 -3.57
C THR A 133 -16.45 -5.99 -4.54
N VAL A 134 -17.04 -6.05 -5.75
CA VAL A 134 -16.89 -5.03 -6.81
C VAL A 134 -17.27 -3.62 -6.34
N LYS A 135 -18.22 -3.52 -5.40
CA LYS A 135 -18.70 -2.24 -4.85
C LYS A 135 -17.75 -1.62 -3.82
N GLY A 136 -16.67 -2.29 -3.46
CA GLY A 136 -15.79 -1.88 -2.36
C GLY A 136 -16.33 -2.37 -1.02
N ARG A 137 -15.58 -3.24 -0.36
CA ARG A 137 -15.93 -3.83 0.93
C ARG A 137 -14.76 -3.75 1.89
N SER A 138 -15.06 -3.61 3.17
CA SER A 138 -14.06 -3.84 4.22
C SER A 138 -13.73 -5.33 4.34
N TYR A 139 -12.58 -5.65 4.94
CA TYR A 139 -12.21 -7.05 5.17
C TYR A 139 -13.26 -7.79 6.00
N LEU A 140 -13.82 -7.14 7.02
CA LEU A 140 -14.87 -7.70 7.86
C LEU A 140 -16.15 -8.04 7.08
N GLU A 141 -16.60 -7.14 6.19
CA GLU A 141 -17.76 -7.43 5.34
C GLU A 141 -17.51 -8.63 4.43
N ILE A 142 -16.31 -8.73 3.86
CA ILE A 142 -15.93 -9.88 3.03
C ILE A 142 -15.91 -11.15 3.86
N GLN A 143 -15.34 -11.12 5.07
CA GLN A 143 -15.31 -12.29 5.94
C GLN A 143 -16.71 -12.76 6.33
N ASN A 144 -17.61 -11.84 6.69
CA ASN A 144 -19.01 -12.18 6.99
C ASN A 144 -19.70 -12.80 5.77
N GLU A 145 -19.40 -12.31 4.57
CA GLU A 145 -19.96 -12.87 3.34
C GLU A 145 -19.38 -14.26 3.03
N MET A 146 -18.08 -14.48 3.28
CA MET A 146 -17.47 -15.80 3.21
C MET A 146 -18.11 -16.80 4.17
N GLU A 147 -18.49 -16.35 5.37
CA GLU A 147 -19.22 -17.16 6.34
C GLU A 147 -20.63 -17.49 5.83
N ARG A 148 -21.37 -16.48 5.35
CA ARG A 148 -22.72 -16.66 4.76
C ARG A 148 -22.72 -17.65 3.60
N LEU A 149 -21.70 -17.58 2.74
CA LEU A 149 -21.55 -18.44 1.57
C LEU A 149 -20.92 -19.80 1.89
N ASP A 150 -20.51 -20.04 3.13
CA ASP A 150 -19.82 -21.26 3.54
C ASP A 150 -18.54 -21.48 2.69
N ILE A 151 -17.77 -20.40 2.51
CA ILE A 151 -16.45 -20.39 1.86
C ILE A 151 -15.34 -20.63 2.90
N ILE A 152 -15.58 -20.28 4.17
CA ILE A 152 -14.58 -20.48 5.23
C ILE A 152 -14.14 -21.95 5.35
N ARG A 153 -15.05 -22.91 5.12
CA ARG A 153 -14.70 -24.34 5.13
C ARG A 153 -13.73 -24.75 4.01
N LEU A 154 -13.62 -23.94 2.96
CA LEU A 154 -12.72 -24.18 1.84
C LEU A 154 -11.28 -23.75 2.17
N LYS A 155 -11.03 -23.12 3.32
CA LYS A 155 -9.66 -22.77 3.72
C LYS A 155 -8.86 -24.06 3.94
N PRO A 156 -7.77 -24.27 3.18
CA PRO A 156 -6.99 -25.49 3.28
C PRO A 156 -6.17 -25.50 4.58
N LYS A 157 -5.82 -26.70 5.04
CA LYS A 157 -4.89 -26.86 6.17
C LYS A 157 -3.46 -26.46 5.82
N TYR A 158 -3.06 -26.63 4.55
CA TYR A 158 -1.70 -26.35 4.07
C TYR A 158 -1.72 -25.47 2.83
N PHE A 159 -2.04 -26.05 1.67
CA PHE A 159 -2.11 -25.37 0.39
C PHE A 159 -3.44 -25.67 -0.27
N GLY A 160 -4.00 -24.68 -0.95
CA GLY A 160 -5.19 -24.83 -1.78
C GLY A 160 -4.81 -24.97 -3.24
N ASN A 161 -5.76 -25.42 -4.06
CA ASN A 161 -5.63 -25.41 -5.52
C ASN A 161 -5.91 -24.03 -6.13
N TYR A 162 -6.45 -23.08 -5.35
CA TYR A 162 -6.64 -21.69 -5.77
C TYR A 162 -6.10 -20.68 -4.77
N LYS A 163 -5.71 -19.53 -5.31
CA LYS A 163 -5.33 -18.31 -4.60
C LYS A 163 -6.33 -17.21 -4.86
N VAL A 164 -6.94 -16.71 -3.79
CA VAL A 164 -7.75 -15.51 -3.82
C VAL A 164 -6.86 -14.30 -3.56
N GLN A 165 -6.92 -13.30 -4.43
CA GLN A 165 -6.20 -12.05 -4.30
C GLN A 165 -7.20 -10.89 -4.20
N MET A 166 -7.25 -10.23 -3.06
CA MET A 166 -8.06 -9.02 -2.86
C MET A 166 -7.19 -7.79 -3.04
N PHE A 167 -7.68 -6.80 -3.80
CA PHE A 167 -6.96 -5.59 -4.14
C PHE A 167 -7.60 -4.36 -3.50
N ASN A 168 -6.76 -3.60 -2.82
CA ASN A 168 -7.03 -2.22 -2.42
C ASN A 168 -6.16 -1.30 -3.29
N TYR A 169 -6.79 -0.27 -3.85
CA TYR A 169 -6.14 0.68 -4.75
C TYR A 169 -5.87 1.99 -4.03
N ASP A 170 -4.66 2.54 -4.22
CA ASP A 170 -4.23 3.84 -3.72
C ASP A 170 -4.41 4.07 -2.21
N PHE A 171 -4.38 2.99 -1.40
CA PHE A 171 -4.65 3.04 0.05
C PHE A 171 -6.01 3.65 0.36
N GLU A 172 -7.03 3.29 -0.44
CA GLU A 172 -8.38 3.74 -0.16
C GLU A 172 -8.84 3.20 1.21
N ILE A 173 -9.10 4.12 2.12
CA ILE A 173 -9.51 3.82 3.50
C ILE A 173 -10.82 4.56 3.78
N ILE A 174 -11.82 3.82 4.26
CA ILE A 174 -13.10 4.36 4.74
C ILE A 174 -13.31 3.85 6.16
N ASN A 175 -13.67 4.75 7.08
CA ASN A 175 -13.91 4.40 8.48
C ASN A 175 -12.78 3.55 9.09
N LYS A 176 -11.52 3.94 8.79
CA LYS A 176 -10.28 3.29 9.26
C LYS A 176 -10.03 1.88 8.72
N ARG A 177 -10.71 1.46 7.65
CA ARG A 177 -10.53 0.14 7.02
C ARG A 177 -10.16 0.29 5.56
N PHE A 178 -9.32 -0.61 5.04
CA PHE A 178 -9.12 -0.68 3.61
C PHE A 178 -10.42 -1.06 2.89
N VAL A 179 -10.61 -0.45 1.73
CA VAL A 179 -11.69 -0.79 0.81
C VAL A 179 -11.13 -1.72 -0.26
N TRP A 180 -11.57 -2.96 -0.25
CA TRP A 180 -11.21 -3.98 -1.23
C TRP A 180 -12.24 -3.96 -2.35
N LYS A 181 -11.80 -3.67 -3.59
CA LYS A 181 -12.69 -3.41 -4.74
C LYS A 181 -12.59 -4.42 -5.87
N ASP A 182 -11.56 -5.27 -5.84
CA ASP A 182 -11.32 -6.28 -6.86
C ASP A 182 -10.82 -7.54 -6.14
N VAL A 183 -11.40 -8.67 -6.50
CA VAL A 183 -11.01 -9.98 -5.98
C VAL A 183 -10.80 -10.91 -7.17
N LYS A 184 -9.61 -11.50 -7.26
CA LYS A 184 -9.24 -12.41 -8.33
C LYS A 184 -9.01 -13.80 -7.77
N LEU A 185 -9.52 -14.79 -8.49
CA LEU A 185 -9.20 -16.18 -8.26
C LEU A 185 -8.12 -16.61 -9.27
N LYS A 186 -7.06 -17.25 -8.78
CA LYS A 186 -6.00 -17.84 -9.62
C LYS A 186 -5.81 -19.29 -9.24
N GLU A 187 -5.75 -20.16 -10.23
CA GLU A 187 -5.33 -21.55 -10.03
C GLU A 187 -3.83 -21.59 -9.71
N ASN A 188 -3.44 -22.43 -8.75
CA ASN A 188 -2.05 -22.57 -8.29
C ASN A 188 -1.24 -23.56 -9.15
#